data_AF-A0A453NG92-F1
#
_entry.id   AF-A0A453NG92-F1
#
_cell.length_a   1.000
_cell.length_b   1.000
_cell.length_c   1.000
_cell.angle_alpha   90.00
_cell.angle_beta   90.00
_cell.angle_gamma   90.00
#
_symmetry.space_group_name_H-M   'P 1'
#
loop_
_entity.id
_entity.type
_entity.pdbx_description
1 polymer ?
#
loop_
_entity_poly.entity_id
_entity_poly.type
_entity_poly.pdbx_seq_one_letter_code
_entity_poly.pdbx_strand_id
1 'polypeptide(L)'
;MLTAPNADGRPLFAAKDINAFYLEHCPKIFPRVKRGPLGLLKSIKGPKYNGKYLHSVVRKQLGETRVSQALQNIVVPAFDIKLLQPIIFSRYDVSSSLHSK
;
A
#
# COMPACT_ATOMS: atom_id res chain seq x y z
N MET A 1 2.20 0.03 7.41
CA MET A 1 3.62 0.04 7.84
C MET A 1 3.72 0.46 9.30
N LEU A 2 3.36 1.69 9.67
CA LEU A 2 3.42 2.17 11.07
C LEU A 2 2.51 1.42 12.05
N THR A 3 1.39 0.89 11.58
CA THR A 3 0.42 0.15 12.40
C THR A 3 0.47 -1.35 12.19
N ALA A 4 1.33 -1.84 11.28
CA ALA A 4 1.49 -3.27 11.06
C ALA A 4 2.35 -3.86 12.18
N PRO A 5 1.97 -4.99 12.79
CA PRO A 5 2.79 -5.65 13.81
C PRO A 5 4.01 -6.33 13.17
N ASN A 6 5.13 -6.32 13.88
CA ASN A 6 6.25 -7.24 13.67
C ASN A 6 6.07 -8.51 14.52
N ALA A 7 7.07 -9.41 14.55
CA ALA A 7 7.03 -10.65 15.31
C ALA A 7 6.83 -10.45 16.83
N ASP A 8 7.28 -9.31 17.36
CA ASP A 8 7.16 -8.94 18.77
C ASP A 8 5.87 -8.16 19.09
N GLY A 9 4.94 -8.04 18.13
CA GLY A 9 3.71 -7.26 18.28
C GLY A 9 3.92 -5.75 18.34
N ARG A 10 5.07 -5.24 17.89
CA ARG A 10 5.39 -3.81 17.82
C ARG A 10 5.23 -3.26 16.39
N PRO A 11 5.12 -1.93 16.22
CA PRO A 11 5.13 -1.33 14.89
C PRO A 11 6.30 -1.79 14.03
N LEU A 12 6.00 -2.25 12.81
CA LEU A 12 6.98 -2.70 11.84
C LEU A 12 7.95 -1.58 11.42
N PHE A 13 7.48 -0.33 11.42
CA PHE A 13 8.28 0.85 11.08
C PHE A 13 8.15 1.90 12.19
N ALA A 14 9.26 2.52 12.56
CA ALA A 14 9.21 3.79 13.28
C ALA A 14 8.90 4.94 12.31
N ALA A 15 8.31 6.03 12.81
CA ALA A 15 7.97 7.18 11.98
C ALA A 15 9.18 7.77 11.24
N LYS A 16 10.35 7.80 11.89
CA LYS A 16 11.60 8.32 11.31
C LYS A 16 12.09 7.52 10.08
N ASP A 17 11.73 6.24 9.99
CA ASP A 17 12.22 5.33 8.94
C ASP A 17 11.42 5.47 7.64
N ILE A 18 10.26 6.14 7.66
CA ILE A 18 9.40 6.34 6.49
C ILE A 18 10.10 7.18 5.43
N ASN A 19 10.88 8.19 5.84
CA ASN A 19 11.64 9.02 4.90
C ASN A 19 12.71 8.19 4.20
N ALA A 20 13.44 7.36 4.94
CA ALA A 20 14.46 6.47 4.37
C ALA A 20 13.84 5.48 3.38
N PHE A 21 12.68 4.91 3.72
CA PHE A 21 11.92 4.04 2.81
C PHE A 21 11.61 4.73 1.48
N TYR A 22 11.09 5.96 1.51
CA TYR A 22 10.79 6.68 0.28
C TYR A 22 12.06 7.04 -0.51
N LEU A 23 13.13 7.48 0.15
CA LEU A 23 14.40 7.79 -0.54
C LEU A 23 14.96 6.56 -1.28
N GLU A 24 14.88 5.38 -0.67
CA GLU A 24 15.35 4.14 -1.29
C GLU A 24 14.43 3.63 -2.41
N HIS A 25 13.10 3.63 -2.18
CA HIS A 25 12.16 2.93 -3.05
C HIS A 25 11.52 3.85 -4.12
N CYS A 26 11.45 5.16 -3.93
CA CYS A 26 10.81 6.10 -4.88
C CYS A 26 11.34 5.98 -6.32
N PRO A 27 12.66 5.94 -6.59
CA PRO A 27 13.17 5.85 -7.96
C PRO A 27 12.76 4.54 -8.67
N LYS A 28 12.38 3.52 -7.92
CA LYS A 28 11.96 2.21 -8.44
C LYS A 28 10.44 2.09 -8.52
N ILE A 29 9.70 2.72 -7.59
CA ILE A 29 8.23 2.87 -7.65
C ILE A 29 7.85 3.79 -8.82
N PHE A 30 8.58 4.90 -8.97
CA PHE A 30 8.36 5.94 -9.96
C PHE A 30 9.62 6.15 -10.82
N PRO A 31 9.98 5.17 -11.68
CA PRO A 31 11.16 5.27 -12.51
C PRO A 31 11.09 6.46 -13.45
N ARG A 32 12.19 7.21 -13.52
CA ARG A 32 12.32 8.34 -14.46
C ARG A 32 12.19 7.81 -15.89
N VAL A 33 11.19 8.33 -16.59
CA VAL A 33 11.03 8.07 -18.02
C VAL A 33 12.14 8.84 -18.75
N LYS A 34 12.92 8.15 -19.60
CA LYS A 34 13.92 8.81 -20.46
C LYS A 34 13.19 9.81 -21.36
N ARG A 35 13.64 11.07 -21.37
CA ARG A 35 13.10 12.13 -22.25
C ARG A 35 13.45 11.79 -23.70
N GLY A 36 12.44 11.70 -24.57
CA GLY A 36 12.57 11.35 -25.98
C GLY A 36 11.22 10.88 -26.57
N PRO A 37 11.10 10.72 -27.90
CA PRO A 37 9.82 10.38 -28.56
C PRO A 37 9.18 9.10 -28.02
N LEU A 38 9.99 8.13 -27.58
CA LEU A 38 9.53 6.88 -26.95
C LEU A 38 8.79 7.09 -25.62
N GLY A 39 9.14 8.14 -24.85
CA GLY A 39 8.52 8.46 -23.56
C GLY A 39 7.12 9.08 -23.70
N LEU A 40 6.87 9.77 -24.83
CA LEU A 40 5.58 10.39 -25.13
C LEU A 40 4.54 9.32 -25.51
N LEU A 41 4.92 8.36 -26.36
CA LEU A 41 4.06 7.22 -26.74
C LEU A 41 3.68 6.34 -25.54
N LYS A 42 4.56 6.20 -24.54
CA LYS A 42 4.30 5.38 -23.34
C LYS A 42 3.15 5.93 -22.47
N SER A 43 2.83 7.22 -22.60
CA SER A 43 1.72 7.85 -21.85
C SER A 43 0.34 7.57 -22.43
N ILE A 44 0.27 7.02 -23.66
CA ILE A 44 -1.00 6.79 -24.37
C ILE A 44 -1.55 5.39 -24.09
N LYS A 45 -0.73 4.45 -23.57
CA LYS A 45 -1.11 3.05 -23.36
C LYS A 45 -1.05 2.67 -21.88
N GLY A 46 -2.13 2.95 -21.15
CA GLY A 46 -2.32 2.52 -19.77
C GLY A 46 -1.72 3.45 -18.71
N PRO A 47 -1.59 2.99 -17.45
CA PRO A 47 -1.09 3.82 -16.37
C PRO A 47 0.38 4.19 -16.57
N LYS A 48 0.76 5.40 -16.15
CA LYS A 48 2.14 5.91 -16.22
C LYS A 48 3.18 4.96 -15.61
N TYR A 49 2.79 4.20 -14.59
CA TYR A 49 3.61 3.19 -13.93
C TYR A 49 2.82 1.87 -13.85
N ASN A 50 3.50 0.74 -14.04
CA ASN A 50 2.87 -0.58 -14.08
C ASN A 50 2.53 -1.18 -12.69
N GLY A 51 2.94 -0.53 -11.60
CA GLY A 51 2.71 -0.97 -10.23
C GLY A 51 3.50 -2.19 -9.75
N LYS A 52 4.21 -2.93 -10.62
CA LYS A 52 4.86 -4.21 -10.25
C LYS A 52 5.83 -4.08 -9.07
N TYR A 53 6.69 -3.05 -9.10
CA TYR A 53 7.65 -2.82 -8.02
C TYR A 53 6.95 -2.38 -6.73
N LEU A 54 5.93 -1.52 -6.82
CA LEU A 54 5.13 -1.09 -5.68
C LEU A 54 4.49 -2.30 -4.97
N HIS A 55 3.83 -3.18 -5.72
CA HIS A 55 3.25 -4.40 -5.16
C HIS A 55 4.30 -5.31 -4.50
N SER A 56 5.46 -5.47 -5.14
CA SER A 56 6.55 -6.29 -4.63
C SER A 56 7.12 -5.74 -3.31
N VAL A 57 7.43 -4.45 -3.24
CA VAL A 57 7.96 -3.85 -2.01
C VAL A 57 6.94 -3.87 -0.88
N VAL A 58 5.66 -3.59 -1.16
CA VAL A 58 4.61 -3.65 -0.14
C VAL A 58 4.45 -5.07 0.40
N ARG A 59 4.46 -6.10 -0.47
CA ARG A 59 4.43 -7.50 -0.05
C ARG A 59 5.67 -7.90 0.74
N LYS A 60 6.86 -7.44 0.35
CA LYS A 60 8.10 -7.70 1.09
C LYS A 60 8.05 -7.12 2.50
N GLN A 61 7.51 -5.90 2.66
CA GLN A 61 7.45 -5.25 3.96
C GLN A 61 6.32 -5.80 4.83
N LEU A 62 5.11 -5.96 4.30
CA LEU A 62 3.93 -6.33 5.09
C LEU A 62 3.68 -7.84 5.16
N GLY A 63 4.32 -8.64 4.32
CA GLY A 63 4.12 -10.08 4.25
C GLY A 63 2.65 -10.44 4.04
N GLU A 64 2.14 -11.34 4.88
CA GLU A 64 0.75 -11.80 4.89
C GLU A 64 -0.11 -11.10 5.97
N THR A 65 0.36 -9.96 6.50
CA THR A 65 -0.34 -9.18 7.53
C THR A 65 -1.69 -8.70 7.01
N ARG A 66 -2.76 -8.98 7.76
CA ARG A 66 -4.13 -8.55 7.46
C ARG A 66 -4.50 -7.28 8.24
N VAL A 67 -5.50 -6.54 7.74
CA VAL A 67 -6.04 -5.32 8.39
C VAL A 67 -6.51 -5.59 9.82
N SER A 68 -7.05 -6.77 10.09
CA SER A 68 -7.49 -7.20 11.43
C SER A 68 -6.36 -7.26 12.46
N GLN A 69 -5.11 -7.44 11.99
CA GLN A 69 -3.91 -7.54 12.82
C GLN A 69 -3.25 -6.18 13.07
N ALA A 70 -3.75 -5.09 12.48
CA ALA A 70 -3.20 -3.75 12.71
C ALA A 70 -3.23 -3.40 14.22
N LEU A 71 -2.18 -2.77 14.74
CA LEU A 71 -2.03 -2.44 16.16
C LEU A 71 -2.98 -1.34 16.63
N GLN A 72 -3.50 -0.54 15.71
CA GLN A 72 -4.39 0.60 15.97
C GLN A 72 -5.60 0.54 15.03
N ASN A 73 -6.63 1.32 15.33
CA ASN A 73 -7.74 1.51 14.40
C ASN A 73 -7.24 2.27 13.17
N ILE A 74 -7.41 1.66 12.00
CA ILE A 74 -7.05 2.26 10.71
C ILE A 74 -8.27 2.34 9.82
N VAL A 75 -8.22 3.31 8.91
CA VAL A 75 -9.19 3.50 7.83
C VAL A 75 -8.40 3.64 6.53
N VAL A 76 -8.56 2.70 5.62
CA VAL A 76 -7.92 2.72 4.29
C VAL A 76 -9.02 2.79 3.25
N PRO A 77 -9.31 3.98 2.70
CA PRO A 77 -10.34 4.14 1.67
C PRO A 77 -9.82 3.65 0.32
N ALA A 78 -10.69 3.00 -0.43
CA ALA A 78 -10.50 2.64 -1.83
C ALA A 78 -11.83 2.73 -2.58
N PHE A 79 -11.80 2.53 -3.89
CA PHE A 79 -12.99 2.54 -4.73
C PHE A 79 -13.03 1.27 -5.56
N ASP A 80 -14.13 0.53 -5.48
CA ASP A 80 -14.34 -0.67 -6.30
C ASP A 80 -14.96 -0.25 -7.63
N ILE A 81 -14.15 -0.28 -8.69
CA ILE A 81 -14.59 0.09 -10.05
C ILE A 81 -15.59 -0.88 -10.66
N LYS A 82 -15.70 -2.13 -10.17
CA LYS A 82 -16.67 -3.11 -10.69
C LYS A 82 -18.05 -2.85 -10.13
N LEU A 83 -18.11 -2.54 -8.83
CA LEU A 83 -19.35 -2.26 -8.11
C LEU A 83 -19.72 -0.76 -8.13
N LEU A 84 -18.82 0.09 -8.62
CA LEU A 84 -18.96 1.54 -8.68
C LEU A 84 -19.30 2.18 -7.33
N GLN A 85 -18.67 1.69 -6.26
CA GLN A 85 -18.90 2.19 -4.89
C GLN A 85 -17.59 2.35 -4.11
N PRO A 86 -17.58 3.25 -3.09
CA PRO A 86 -16.49 3.29 -2.13
C PRO A 86 -16.41 1.98 -1.34
N ILE A 87 -15.19 1.55 -1.03
CA ILE A 87 -14.93 0.47 -0.08
C ILE A 87 -13.94 0.98 0.96
N ILE A 88 -14.24 0.72 2.23
CA ILE A 88 -13.37 1.11 3.35
C ILE A 88 -12.82 -0.17 3.97
N PHE A 89 -11.49 -0.27 4.04
CA PHE A 89 -10.84 -1.30 4.84
C PHE A 89 -10.53 -0.71 6.21
N SER A 90 -11.22 -1.20 7.25
CA SER A 90 -11.00 -0.78 8.63
C SER A 90 -10.76 -1.96 9.55
N ARG A 91 -10.05 -1.74 10.66
CA ARG A 91 -9.93 -2.75 11.73
C ARG A 91 -11.25 -2.90 12.49
N TYR A 92 -12.00 -1.81 12.62
CA TYR A 92 -13.24 -1.75 13.39
C TYR A 92 -14.31 -2.70 12.84
N ASP A 93 -14.51 -2.71 11.52
CA ASP A 93 -15.52 -3.54 10.85
C ASP A 93 -15.24 -5.05 10.99
N VAL A 94 -13.97 -5.43 11.19
CA VAL A 94 -13.60 -6.83 11.45
C VAL A 94 -13.88 -7.22 12.90
N SER A 95 -13.68 -6.31 13.85
CA SER A 95 -13.96 -6.59 15.26
C SER A 95 -15.47 -6.75 15.50
N SER A 96 -16.30 -5.87 14.93
CA SER A 96 -17.76 -5.95 15.11
C SER A 96 -18.36 -7.23 14.53
N SER A 97 -17.89 -7.68 13.36
CA SER A 97 -18.34 -8.93 12.72
C SER A 97 -17.91 -10.21 13.45
N LEU A 98 -16.87 -10.16 14.30
CA LEU A 98 -16.47 -11.27 15.16
C LEU A 98 -17.30 -11.37 16.45
N HIS A 99 -17.87 -10.25 16.93
CA HIS A 99 -18.71 -10.22 18.14
C HIS A 99 -20.21 -10.45 17.87
N SER A 100 -20.63 -10.47 16.60
CA SER A 100 -22.00 -10.78 16.19
C SER A 100 -22.19 -12.22 15.68
N LYS A 101 -21.25 -13.13 15.98
CA LYS A 101 -21.32 -14.56 15.65
C LYS A 101 -21.28 -15.44 16.90
#